data_AF-A0A918II25-F1
#
_entry.id   AF-A0A918II25-F1
#
_cell.length_a   1.000
_cell.length_b   1.000
_cell.length_c   1.000
_cell.angle_alpha   90.00
_cell.angle_beta   90.00
_cell.angle_gamma   90.00
#
_symmetry.space_group_name_H-M   'P 1'
#
loop_
_entity.id
_entity.type
_entity.pdbx_description
1 polymer ?
#
loop_
_entity_poly.entity_id
_entity_poly.type
_entity_poly.pdbx_seq_one_letter_code
_entity_poly.pdbx_strand_id
1 'polypeptide(L)'
;MSVDAHHHLWDLSVRDQDWIKGPGLQPLRRTFTLADLEPEARAAGVDRTVLVQTVTVAEETPEFLALAAGHELIAGVVGWTDLTRPDVADELARLRELPGGAFLKGIRHQVQGEPDPGWLLREDVRRGLAAVAAAGLVYDLVVLPHQLPACAQAAASLPHLVFALDHLGKPPIAAGVREPWARDLRALAALPNTVAKLSGLVTEADPASWTTADLRPYTDTALEAFGPDRLMFGSDWPVCTPAATYADVHAAAAELTSGLGEAERRAVFGGTATAVYGL
;
A
#
# COMPACT_ATOMS: atom_id res chain seq x y z
N MET A 1 -19.56 -2.48 1.38
CA MET A 1 -18.46 -2.28 2.33
C MET A 1 -17.44 -1.41 1.66
N SER A 2 -17.10 -0.27 2.26
CA SER A 2 -16.02 0.61 1.84
C SER A 2 -14.74 0.25 2.60
N VAL A 3 -13.60 0.21 1.91
CA VAL A 3 -12.31 -0.20 2.47
C VAL A 3 -11.24 0.84 2.15
N ASP A 4 -10.54 1.29 3.19
CA ASP A 4 -9.24 1.97 3.04
C ASP A 4 -8.12 0.92 3.04
N ALA A 5 -7.57 0.62 1.86
CA ALA A 5 -6.60 -0.45 1.67
C ALA A 5 -5.15 -0.06 2.05
N HIS A 6 -4.92 1.15 2.55
CA HIS A 6 -3.58 1.60 2.92
C HIS A 6 -3.63 2.72 3.95
N HIS A 7 -3.34 2.38 5.20
CA HIS A 7 -2.98 3.35 6.23
C HIS A 7 -1.92 2.79 7.16
N HIS A 8 -1.42 3.66 8.03
CA HIS A 8 -0.38 3.39 9.00
C HIS A 8 -0.80 3.84 10.39
N LEU A 9 -0.25 3.17 11.40
CA LEU A 9 -0.35 3.58 12.79
C LEU A 9 1.05 3.44 13.41
N TRP A 10 1.39 4.32 14.34
CA TRP A 10 2.64 4.19 15.08
C TRP A 10 2.58 4.92 16.42
N ASP A 11 3.31 4.39 17.40
CA ASP A 11 3.55 5.04 18.68
C ASP A 11 5.04 5.35 18.83
N LEU A 12 5.39 6.64 18.78
CA LEU A 12 6.77 7.10 18.90
C LEU A 12 7.36 6.87 20.29
N SER A 13 6.53 6.60 21.30
CA SER A 13 7.01 6.19 22.62
C SER A 13 7.47 4.72 22.66
N VAL A 14 6.96 3.89 21.74
CA VAL A 14 7.35 2.49 21.57
C VAL A 14 8.51 2.38 20.59
N ARG A 15 8.40 3.04 19.43
CA ARG A 15 9.38 2.93 18.35
C ARG A 15 9.51 4.24 17.58
N ASP A 16 10.74 4.77 17.52
CA ASP A 16 11.04 5.91 16.65
C ASP A 16 10.94 5.51 15.17
N GLN A 17 10.69 6.50 14.34
CA GLN A 17 10.47 6.37 12.90
C GLN A 17 11.55 7.20 12.20
N ASP A 18 12.60 6.53 11.71
CA ASP A 18 13.77 7.23 11.14
C ASP A 18 13.43 8.02 9.88
N TRP A 19 12.45 7.56 9.09
CA TRP A 19 12.06 8.17 7.82
C TRP A 19 11.33 9.51 7.99
N ILE A 20 10.76 9.83 9.17
CA ILE A 20 10.10 11.12 9.46
C ILE A 20 11.04 12.19 10.04
N LYS A 21 12.35 12.11 9.79
CA LYS A 21 13.36 13.09 10.28
C LYS A 21 13.59 14.29 9.33
N GLY A 22 12.99 14.28 8.14
CA GLY A 22 13.22 15.29 7.09
C GLY A 22 12.40 16.59 7.20
N PRO A 23 12.77 17.64 6.43
CA PRO A 23 11.98 18.86 6.28
C PRO A 23 10.55 18.54 5.79
N GLY A 24 9.55 19.25 6.31
CA GLY A 24 8.13 19.02 5.96
C GLY A 24 7.47 17.83 6.66
N LEU A 25 8.24 16.91 7.26
CA LEU A 25 7.71 15.73 7.97
C LEU A 25 7.48 15.96 9.47
N GLN A 26 7.72 17.18 9.96
CA GLN A 26 7.51 17.54 11.37
C GLN A 26 6.08 17.26 11.87
N PRO A 27 5.00 17.49 11.10
CA PRO A 27 3.65 17.11 11.51
C PRO A 27 3.46 15.61 11.76
N LEU A 28 4.29 14.76 11.13
CA LEU A 28 4.28 13.31 11.31
C LEU A 28 5.07 12.86 12.55
N ARG A 29 5.85 13.75 13.18
CA ARG A 29 6.65 13.45 14.40
C ARG A 29 5.81 13.46 15.67
N ARG A 30 4.68 12.76 15.65
CA ARG A 30 3.85 12.44 16.81
C ARG A 30 3.31 11.01 16.69
N THR A 31 2.76 10.49 17.78
CA THR A 31 2.02 9.21 17.79
C THR A 31 0.69 9.36 17.04
N PHE A 32 0.37 8.38 16.20
CA PHE A 32 -0.90 8.25 15.48
C PHE A 32 -1.49 6.88 15.78
N THR A 33 -2.63 6.89 16.46
CA THR A 33 -3.29 5.68 16.95
C THR A 33 -4.62 5.44 16.25
N LEU A 34 -5.24 4.29 16.51
CA LEU A 34 -6.56 4.00 16.00
C LEU A 34 -7.62 5.00 16.49
N ALA A 35 -7.44 5.56 17.70
CA ALA A 35 -8.33 6.59 18.22
C ALA A 35 -8.27 7.91 17.42
N ASP A 36 -7.14 8.17 16.75
CA ASP A 36 -7.00 9.29 15.81
C ASP A 36 -7.60 8.95 14.44
N LEU A 37 -7.41 7.72 13.95
CA LEU A 37 -7.88 7.28 12.63
C LEU A 37 -9.40 7.08 12.56
N GLU A 38 -10.00 6.43 13.56
CA GLU A 38 -11.39 5.98 13.49
C GLU A 38 -12.37 7.13 13.19
N PRO A 39 -12.30 8.30 13.86
CA PRO A 39 -13.18 9.42 13.53
C PRO A 39 -13.08 9.87 12.06
N GLU A 40 -11.86 9.93 11.51
CA GLU A 40 -11.59 10.34 10.13
C GLU A 40 -12.16 9.33 9.13
N ALA A 41 -11.88 8.03 9.32
CA ALA A 41 -12.37 6.95 8.48
C ALA A 41 -13.91 6.87 8.48
N ARG A 42 -14.54 6.97 9.67
CA ARG A 42 -16.00 6.93 9.81
C ARG A 42 -16.67 8.14 9.15
N ALA A 43 -16.08 9.33 9.29
CA ALA A 43 -16.61 10.54 8.64
C ALA A 43 -16.57 10.45 7.10
N ALA A 44 -15.57 9.75 6.55
CA ALA A 44 -15.48 9.46 5.11
C ALA A 44 -16.37 8.29 4.66
N GLY A 45 -17.05 7.60 5.58
CA GLY A 45 -17.90 6.43 5.28
C GLY A 45 -17.11 5.14 5.01
N VAL A 46 -15.89 5.02 5.55
CA VAL A 46 -15.07 3.81 5.46
C VAL A 46 -15.48 2.81 6.56
N ASP A 47 -15.76 1.57 6.17
CA ASP A 47 -16.25 0.52 7.06
C ASP A 47 -15.10 -0.28 7.69
N ARG A 48 -14.04 -0.51 6.90
CA ARG A 48 -12.89 -1.37 7.20
C ARG A 48 -11.60 -0.79 6.64
N THR A 49 -10.46 -1.19 7.20
CA THR A 49 -9.15 -0.74 6.78
C THR A 49 -8.13 -1.87 6.71
N VAL A 50 -7.08 -1.67 5.92
CA VAL A 50 -5.88 -2.51 5.90
C VAL A 50 -4.72 -1.72 6.49
N LEU A 51 -4.24 -2.18 7.65
CA LEU A 51 -3.10 -1.59 8.35
C LEU A 51 -1.80 -2.11 7.75
N VAL A 52 -0.93 -1.21 7.30
CA VAL A 52 0.30 -1.55 6.60
C VAL A 52 1.50 -1.21 7.47
N GLN A 53 2.47 -2.12 7.54
CA GLN A 53 3.78 -1.98 8.20
C GLN A 53 4.42 -0.60 7.95
N THR A 54 5.13 -0.02 8.92
CA THR A 54 5.86 1.25 8.74
C THR A 54 7.37 1.07 8.68
N VAL A 55 7.94 0.13 9.45
CA VAL A 55 9.39 -0.06 9.61
C VAL A 55 9.82 -1.52 9.51
N THR A 56 11.07 -1.76 9.17
CA THR A 56 11.58 -3.11 8.87
C THR A 56 12.17 -3.77 10.10
N VAL A 57 11.32 -3.98 11.12
CA VAL A 57 11.70 -4.65 12.38
C VAL A 57 10.72 -5.79 12.69
N ALA A 58 11.20 -6.83 13.34
CA ALA A 58 10.46 -8.09 13.49
C ALA A 58 9.26 -7.97 14.45
N GLU A 59 9.28 -6.98 15.33
CA GLU A 59 8.30 -6.77 16.39
C GLU A 59 7.01 -6.10 15.90
N GLU A 60 7.06 -5.34 14.80
CA GLU A 60 5.90 -4.54 14.35
C GLU A 60 4.74 -5.41 13.86
N THR A 61 5.03 -6.50 13.13
CA THR A 61 3.96 -7.38 12.63
C THR A 61 3.15 -8.01 13.78
N PRO A 62 3.76 -8.64 14.80
CA PRO A 62 3.03 -9.09 15.99
C PRO A 62 2.18 -8.00 16.67
N GLU A 63 2.71 -6.79 16.80
CA GLU A 63 1.99 -5.65 17.41
C GLU A 63 0.73 -5.28 16.59
N PHE A 64 0.85 -5.22 15.27
CA PHE A 64 -0.25 -4.90 14.38
C PHE A 64 -1.32 -6.00 14.34
N LEU A 65 -0.91 -7.26 14.38
CA LEU A 65 -1.84 -8.40 14.47
C LEU A 65 -2.65 -8.35 15.78
N ALA A 66 -1.98 -8.09 16.91
CA ALA A 66 -2.66 -7.93 18.19
C ALA A 66 -3.62 -6.73 18.18
N LEU A 67 -3.23 -5.61 17.57
CA LEU A 67 -4.09 -4.44 17.42
C LEU A 67 -5.34 -4.74 16.59
N ALA A 68 -5.18 -5.44 15.45
CA ALA A 68 -6.29 -5.82 14.58
C ALA A 68 -7.28 -6.76 15.28
N ALA A 69 -6.79 -7.71 16.08
CA ALA A 69 -7.65 -8.62 16.84
C ALA A 69 -8.56 -7.92 17.86
N GLY A 70 -8.17 -6.72 18.32
CA GLY A 70 -8.93 -5.93 19.29
C GLY A 70 -9.94 -4.96 18.68
N HIS A 71 -9.93 -4.72 17.37
CA HIS A 71 -10.66 -3.60 16.78
C HIS A 71 -11.29 -3.92 15.42
N GLU A 72 -12.61 -3.77 15.32
CA GLU A 72 -13.40 -4.12 14.14
C GLU A 72 -13.04 -3.30 12.88
N LEU A 73 -12.50 -2.09 13.06
CA LEU A 73 -12.13 -1.23 11.93
C LEU A 73 -10.99 -1.84 11.09
N ILE A 74 -10.05 -2.57 11.69
CA ILE A 74 -8.92 -3.16 10.98
C ILE A 74 -9.31 -4.57 10.50
N ALA A 75 -9.53 -4.73 9.19
CA ALA A 75 -9.91 -6.01 8.58
C ALA A 75 -8.69 -6.84 8.13
N GLY A 76 -7.53 -6.20 7.94
CA GLY A 76 -6.33 -6.87 7.50
C GLY A 76 -5.07 -6.12 7.89
N VAL A 77 -3.97 -6.87 7.95
CA VAL A 77 -2.63 -6.39 8.22
C VAL A 77 -1.72 -6.84 7.08
N VAL A 78 -1.02 -5.87 6.49
CA VAL A 78 0.15 -6.12 5.65
C VAL A 78 1.37 -5.91 6.52
N GLY A 79 1.96 -7.00 6.99
CA GLY A 79 3.09 -6.99 7.90
C GLY A 79 4.44 -6.92 7.19
N TRP A 80 5.49 -7.11 7.95
CA TRP A 80 6.86 -7.32 7.48
C TRP A 80 7.48 -8.55 8.11
N THR A 81 8.28 -9.23 7.30
CA THR A 81 9.32 -10.16 7.73
C THR A 81 10.46 -10.05 6.73
N ASP A 82 11.67 -10.41 7.15
CA ASP A 82 12.82 -10.41 6.25
C ASP A 82 12.72 -11.56 5.24
N LEU A 83 12.46 -11.20 3.98
CA LEU A 83 12.33 -12.13 2.86
C LEU A 83 13.60 -12.92 2.58
N THR A 84 14.76 -12.40 2.98
CA THR A 84 16.05 -13.03 2.68
C THR A 84 16.39 -14.17 3.64
N ARG A 85 15.61 -14.32 4.73
CA ARG A 85 15.80 -15.37 5.71
C ARG A 85 15.67 -16.76 5.07
N PRO A 86 16.52 -17.73 5.46
CA PRO A 86 16.37 -19.11 5.02
C PRO A 86 15.08 -19.78 5.55
N ASP A 87 14.61 -19.37 6.72
CA ASP A 87 13.44 -19.91 7.44
C ASP A 87 12.17 -19.05 7.26
N VAL A 88 12.11 -18.19 6.23
CA VAL A 88 10.98 -17.26 5.99
C VAL A 88 9.61 -17.95 5.97
N ALA A 89 9.52 -19.17 5.46
CA ALA A 89 8.26 -19.94 5.47
C ALA A 89 7.80 -20.29 6.89
N ASP A 90 8.74 -20.69 7.77
CA ASP A 90 8.45 -21.00 9.17
C ASP A 90 8.06 -19.73 9.93
N GLU A 91 8.71 -18.60 9.63
CA GLU A 91 8.37 -17.30 10.23
C GLU A 91 6.97 -16.83 9.83
N LEU A 92 6.58 -16.98 8.56
CA LEU A 92 5.21 -16.69 8.12
C LEU A 92 4.18 -17.59 8.82
N ALA A 93 4.48 -18.89 8.98
CA ALA A 93 3.62 -19.80 9.71
C ALA A 93 3.48 -19.38 11.18
N ARG A 94 4.58 -19.03 11.85
CA ARG A 94 4.60 -18.53 13.22
C ARG A 94 3.74 -17.28 13.38
N LEU A 95 3.86 -16.30 12.47
CA LEU A 95 3.05 -15.08 12.50
C LEU A 95 1.54 -15.37 12.40
N ARG A 96 1.13 -16.37 11.61
CA ARG A 96 -0.27 -16.78 11.49
C ARG A 96 -0.82 -17.47 12.74
N GLU A 97 0.04 -18.08 13.54
CA GLU A 97 -0.33 -18.73 14.80
C GLU A 97 -0.46 -17.76 15.98
N LEU A 98 0.05 -16.52 15.85
CA LEU A 98 -0.09 -15.50 16.88
C LEU A 98 -1.55 -15.06 17.07
N PRO A 99 -1.92 -14.51 18.24
CA PRO A 99 -3.16 -13.78 18.39
C PRO A 99 -3.31 -12.71 17.30
N GLY A 100 -4.42 -12.77 16.56
CA GLY A 100 -4.64 -11.90 15.41
C GLY A 100 -3.99 -12.35 14.10
N GLY A 101 -3.30 -13.49 14.06
CA GLY A 101 -2.65 -14.02 12.86
C GLY A 101 -3.59 -14.25 11.66
N ALA A 102 -4.90 -14.40 11.89
CA ALA A 102 -5.92 -14.46 10.83
C ALA A 102 -6.09 -13.13 10.07
N PHE A 103 -5.65 -12.01 10.66
CA PHE A 103 -5.61 -10.70 10.02
C PHE A 103 -4.35 -10.50 9.18
N LEU A 104 -3.35 -11.40 9.22
CA LEU A 104 -2.22 -11.31 8.31
C LEU A 104 -2.68 -11.61 6.88
N LYS A 105 -2.74 -10.58 6.02
CA LYS A 105 -3.20 -10.69 4.63
C LYS A 105 -2.10 -10.46 3.60
N GLY A 106 -1.00 -9.83 4.00
CA GLY A 106 0.12 -9.59 3.11
C GLY A 106 1.43 -9.31 3.83
N ILE A 107 2.49 -9.22 3.04
CA ILE A 107 3.83 -8.80 3.46
C ILE A 107 4.27 -7.64 2.59
N ARG A 108 4.94 -6.66 3.20
CA ARG A 108 5.60 -5.54 2.53
C ARG A 108 7.05 -5.49 2.95
N HIS A 109 7.93 -5.10 2.04
CA HIS A 109 9.29 -4.67 2.33
C HIS A 109 9.52 -3.28 1.74
N GLN A 110 10.32 -2.43 2.41
CA GLN A 110 10.61 -1.06 1.98
C GLN A 110 11.60 -1.02 0.79
N VAL A 111 11.23 -1.64 -0.34
CA VAL A 111 12.09 -1.79 -1.54
C VAL A 111 12.55 -0.43 -2.07
N GLN A 112 11.74 0.62 -1.93
CA GLN A 112 12.13 2.00 -2.25
C GLN A 112 13.42 2.48 -1.56
N GLY A 113 13.79 1.89 -0.41
CA GLY A 113 15.00 2.21 0.35
C GLY A 113 16.20 1.33 0.01
N GLU A 114 16.02 0.31 -0.82
CA GLU A 114 17.10 -0.61 -1.20
C GLU A 114 18.05 0.03 -2.24
N PRO A 115 19.37 -0.07 -2.06
CA PRO A 115 20.33 0.53 -2.99
C PRO A 115 20.38 -0.20 -4.34
N ASP A 116 19.99 -1.47 -4.40
CA ASP A 116 19.91 -2.25 -5.63
C ASP A 116 18.50 -2.10 -6.26
N PRO A 117 18.36 -1.46 -7.43
CA PRO A 117 17.06 -1.36 -8.10
C PRO A 117 16.54 -2.73 -8.57
N GLY A 118 17.39 -3.74 -8.64
CA GLY A 118 17.07 -5.14 -8.92
C GLY A 118 16.84 -6.00 -7.67
N TRP A 119 16.69 -5.43 -6.47
CA TRP A 119 16.61 -6.19 -5.21
C TRP A 119 15.56 -7.31 -5.24
N LEU A 120 14.38 -7.06 -5.83
CA LEU A 120 13.30 -8.05 -6.00
C LEU A 120 13.68 -9.27 -6.85
N LEU A 121 14.75 -9.18 -7.64
CA LEU A 121 15.23 -10.22 -8.54
C LEU A 121 16.30 -11.11 -7.92
N ARG A 122 16.82 -10.73 -6.74
CA ARG A 122 17.78 -11.55 -6.01
C ARG A 122 17.19 -12.92 -5.67
N GLU A 123 18.02 -13.94 -5.70
CA GLU A 123 17.58 -15.33 -5.49
C GLU A 123 16.95 -15.54 -4.10
N ASP A 124 17.57 -14.99 -3.05
CA ASP A 124 17.08 -15.06 -1.68
C ASP A 124 15.74 -14.35 -1.49
N VAL A 125 15.58 -13.17 -2.08
CA VAL A 125 14.31 -12.43 -2.09
C VAL A 125 13.23 -13.19 -2.85
N ARG A 126 13.54 -13.74 -4.04
CA ARG A 126 12.58 -14.51 -4.84
C ARG A 126 12.12 -15.78 -4.11
N ARG A 127 12.99 -16.43 -3.33
CA ARG A 127 12.62 -17.52 -2.42
C ARG A 127 11.63 -17.04 -1.35
N GLY A 128 11.87 -15.88 -0.73
CA GLY A 128 10.95 -15.27 0.22
C GLY A 128 9.60 -14.95 -0.40
N LEU A 129 9.56 -14.33 -1.58
CA LEU A 129 8.32 -14.05 -2.31
C LEU A 129 7.55 -15.34 -2.64
N ALA A 130 8.24 -16.40 -3.04
CA ALA A 130 7.61 -17.70 -3.26
C ALA A 130 6.98 -18.27 -1.98
N ALA A 131 7.62 -18.07 -0.82
CA ALA A 131 7.05 -18.46 0.47
C ALA A 131 5.80 -17.63 0.84
N VAL A 132 5.81 -16.31 0.56
CA VAL A 132 4.63 -15.44 0.72
C VAL A 132 3.47 -15.97 -0.13
N ALA A 133 3.74 -16.33 -1.39
CA ALA A 133 2.74 -16.92 -2.29
C ALA A 133 2.17 -18.24 -1.74
N ALA A 134 3.05 -19.14 -1.28
CA ALA A 134 2.65 -20.44 -0.71
C ALA A 134 1.83 -20.28 0.57
N ALA A 135 2.05 -19.22 1.35
CA ALA A 135 1.26 -18.89 2.53
C ALA A 135 -0.13 -18.32 2.18
N GLY A 136 -0.42 -18.04 0.91
CA GLY A 136 -1.66 -17.42 0.45
C GLY A 136 -1.76 -15.93 0.81
N LEU A 137 -0.61 -15.25 0.95
CA LEU A 137 -0.51 -13.84 1.28
C LEU A 137 -0.25 -13.00 0.04
N VAL A 138 -0.70 -11.75 0.07
CA VAL A 138 -0.39 -10.72 -0.94
C VAL A 138 1.02 -10.15 -0.67
N TYR A 139 1.71 -9.70 -1.72
CA TYR A 139 2.92 -8.89 -1.56
C TYR A 139 2.70 -7.45 -2.00
N ASP A 140 2.89 -6.51 -1.09
CA ASP A 140 2.76 -5.08 -1.36
C ASP A 140 4.11 -4.50 -1.84
N LEU A 141 4.09 -3.81 -2.98
CA LEU A 141 5.25 -3.21 -3.64
C LEU A 141 5.31 -1.70 -3.36
N VAL A 142 6.07 -1.30 -2.35
CA VAL A 142 6.42 0.11 -2.11
C VAL A 142 7.78 0.43 -2.75
N VAL A 143 7.74 1.09 -3.90
CA VAL A 143 8.88 1.27 -4.82
C VAL A 143 8.91 2.69 -5.38
N LEU A 144 10.04 3.07 -5.95
CA LEU A 144 10.20 4.28 -6.78
C LEU A 144 10.02 3.94 -8.28
N PRO A 145 9.73 4.93 -9.15
CA PRO A 145 9.46 4.69 -10.57
C PRO A 145 10.53 3.86 -11.28
N HIS A 146 11.81 4.09 -10.99
CA HIS A 146 12.92 3.39 -11.63
C HIS A 146 13.02 1.89 -11.26
N GLN A 147 12.28 1.45 -10.23
CA GLN A 147 12.23 0.06 -9.77
C GLN A 147 11.03 -0.72 -10.34
N LEU A 148 10.08 -0.05 -11.02
CA LEU A 148 8.94 -0.71 -11.68
C LEU A 148 9.34 -1.83 -12.66
N PRO A 149 10.42 -1.71 -13.45
CA PRO A 149 10.87 -2.81 -14.30
C PRO A 149 11.24 -4.09 -13.53
N ALA A 150 11.80 -3.97 -12.32
CA ALA A 150 12.10 -5.12 -11.46
C ALA A 150 10.82 -5.72 -10.88
N CYS A 151 9.82 -4.89 -10.56
CA CYS A 151 8.51 -5.35 -10.11
C CYS A 151 7.83 -6.22 -11.18
N ALA A 152 7.82 -5.77 -12.43
CA ALA A 152 7.22 -6.52 -13.54
C ALA A 152 7.93 -7.86 -13.77
N GLN A 153 9.26 -7.89 -13.70
CA GLN A 153 10.02 -9.14 -13.80
C GLN A 153 9.74 -10.10 -12.64
N ALA A 154 9.68 -9.60 -11.41
CA ALA A 154 9.34 -10.41 -10.23
C ALA A 154 7.93 -11.00 -10.37
N ALA A 155 6.94 -10.18 -10.72
CA ALA A 155 5.55 -10.58 -10.89
C ALA A 155 5.36 -11.61 -12.02
N ALA A 156 6.03 -11.42 -13.15
CA ALA A 156 6.02 -12.39 -14.25
C ALA A 156 6.63 -13.74 -13.84
N SER A 157 7.63 -13.72 -12.96
CA SER A 157 8.32 -14.92 -12.50
C SER A 157 7.57 -15.71 -11.40
N LEU A 158 6.55 -15.10 -10.79
CA LEU A 158 5.75 -15.66 -9.69
C LEU A 158 4.25 -15.44 -9.98
N PRO A 159 3.69 -16.10 -11.02
CA PRO A 159 2.31 -15.85 -11.46
C PRO A 159 1.23 -16.23 -10.43
N HIS A 160 1.60 -16.98 -9.39
CA HIS A 160 0.71 -17.37 -8.28
C HIS A 160 0.73 -16.39 -7.11
N LEU A 161 1.66 -15.44 -7.08
CA LEU A 161 1.68 -14.38 -6.06
C LEU A 161 0.93 -13.17 -6.61
N VAL A 162 -0.02 -12.66 -5.82
CA VAL A 162 -0.64 -11.36 -6.10
C VAL A 162 0.29 -10.26 -5.61
N PHE A 163 0.60 -9.33 -6.50
CA PHE A 163 1.39 -8.14 -6.21
C PHE A 163 0.49 -6.91 -6.20
N ALA A 164 0.47 -6.18 -5.09
CA ALA A 164 -0.25 -4.91 -4.97
C ALA A 164 0.75 -3.75 -5.03
N LEU A 165 0.71 -2.97 -6.12
CA LEU A 165 1.55 -1.78 -6.27
C LEU A 165 1.04 -0.65 -5.36
N ASP A 166 1.84 -0.25 -4.39
CA ASP A 166 1.54 0.90 -3.53
C ASP A 166 1.71 2.21 -4.32
N HIS A 167 0.80 3.15 -4.08
CA HIS A 167 0.86 4.54 -4.56
C HIS A 167 1.12 4.71 -6.06
N LEU A 168 0.63 3.76 -6.87
CA LEU A 168 0.90 3.67 -8.31
C LEU A 168 2.41 3.70 -8.67
N GLY A 169 3.28 3.25 -7.76
CA GLY A 169 4.74 3.29 -7.97
C GLY A 169 5.33 4.69 -7.91
N LYS A 170 4.69 5.61 -7.17
CA LYS A 170 5.15 6.96 -6.86
C LYS A 170 5.49 7.80 -8.10
N PRO A 171 4.50 8.05 -8.98
CA PRO A 171 4.73 8.90 -10.15
C PRO A 171 5.31 10.26 -9.74
N PRO A 172 6.22 10.86 -10.53
CA PRO A 172 6.82 12.16 -10.21
C PRO A 172 5.86 13.32 -10.54
N ILE A 173 4.74 13.42 -9.80
CA ILE A 173 3.62 14.33 -10.08
C ILE A 173 4.05 15.79 -9.98
N ALA A 174 4.80 16.16 -8.95
CA ALA A 174 5.30 17.53 -8.76
C ALA A 174 6.15 18.03 -9.95
N ALA A 175 6.81 17.11 -10.67
CA ALA A 175 7.60 17.44 -11.86
C ALA A 175 6.77 17.45 -13.16
N GLY A 176 5.49 17.02 -13.12
CA GLY A 176 4.65 16.85 -14.31
C GLY A 176 5.16 15.76 -15.26
N VAL A 177 6.04 14.87 -14.81
CA VAL A 177 6.70 13.87 -15.65
C VAL A 177 5.89 12.58 -15.63
N ARG A 178 5.46 12.12 -16.81
CA ARG A 178 4.71 10.86 -16.95
C ARG A 178 5.52 9.71 -17.50
N GLU A 179 6.51 9.99 -18.35
CA GLU A 179 7.37 8.95 -18.93
C GLU A 179 8.75 8.99 -18.26
N PRO A 180 9.38 7.84 -17.98
CA PRO A 180 9.00 6.48 -18.38
C PRO A 180 7.98 5.78 -17.46
N TRP A 181 7.51 6.44 -16.39
CA TRP A 181 6.62 5.84 -15.39
C TRP A 181 5.38 5.18 -16.00
N ALA A 182 4.69 5.86 -16.92
CA ALA A 182 3.45 5.36 -17.51
C ALA A 182 3.67 4.11 -18.37
N ARG A 183 4.77 4.05 -19.13
CA ARG A 183 5.20 2.84 -19.84
C ARG A 183 5.44 1.68 -18.86
N ASP A 184 6.19 1.92 -17.79
CA ASP A 184 6.60 0.87 -16.86
C ASP A 184 5.41 0.40 -15.98
N LEU A 185 4.49 1.30 -15.63
CA LEU A 185 3.22 0.99 -14.99
C LEU A 185 2.36 0.07 -15.87
N ARG A 186 2.20 0.40 -17.16
CA ARG A 186 1.45 -0.44 -18.11
C ARG A 186 2.08 -1.82 -18.28
N ALA A 187 3.41 -1.90 -18.28
CA ALA A 187 4.12 -3.17 -18.35
C ALA A 187 3.83 -4.07 -17.14
N LEU A 188 3.79 -3.49 -15.93
CA LEU A 188 3.36 -4.20 -14.74
C LEU A 188 1.88 -4.61 -14.83
N ALA A 189 1.00 -3.67 -15.16
CA ALA A 189 -0.45 -3.88 -15.22
C ALA A 189 -0.88 -4.93 -16.26
N ALA A 190 -0.07 -5.16 -17.29
CA ALA A 190 -0.30 -6.21 -18.28
C ALA A 190 -0.24 -7.64 -17.68
N LEU A 191 0.34 -7.79 -16.48
CA LEU A 191 0.40 -9.06 -15.76
C LEU A 191 -0.89 -9.25 -14.93
N PRO A 192 -1.60 -10.39 -15.07
CA PRO A 192 -2.91 -10.59 -14.45
C PRO A 192 -2.86 -10.72 -12.92
N ASN A 193 -1.70 -11.06 -12.36
CA ASN A 193 -1.47 -11.18 -10.91
C ASN A 193 -1.02 -9.86 -10.26
N THR A 194 -1.22 -8.73 -10.95
CA THR A 194 -0.89 -7.40 -10.42
C THR A 194 -2.14 -6.55 -10.27
N VAL A 195 -2.20 -5.84 -9.15
CA VAL A 195 -3.20 -4.83 -8.80
C VAL A 195 -2.47 -3.57 -8.30
N ALA A 196 -3.17 -2.46 -8.15
CA ALA A 196 -2.55 -1.23 -7.63
C ALA A 196 -3.45 -0.45 -6.68
N LYS A 197 -2.83 0.32 -5.80
CA LYS A 197 -3.51 1.20 -4.87
C LYS A 197 -3.54 2.63 -5.41
N LEU A 198 -4.74 3.20 -5.51
CA LEU A 198 -4.96 4.62 -5.72
C LEU A 198 -4.81 5.31 -4.36
N SER A 199 -3.56 5.53 -3.96
CA SER A 199 -3.16 6.10 -2.66
C SER A 199 -1.89 6.94 -2.80
N GLY A 200 -1.54 7.73 -1.78
CA GLY A 200 -0.24 8.44 -1.70
C GLY A 200 0.05 9.46 -2.82
N LEU A 201 -0.90 9.80 -3.69
CA LEU A 201 -0.62 10.68 -4.83
C LEU A 201 -0.42 12.14 -4.41
N VAL A 202 -1.13 12.60 -3.39
CA VAL A 202 -1.06 13.98 -2.90
C VAL A 202 0.33 14.34 -2.35
N THR A 203 1.07 13.35 -1.85
CA THR A 203 2.44 13.52 -1.32
C THR A 203 3.52 13.44 -2.39
N GLU A 204 3.20 12.91 -3.58
CA GLU A 204 4.07 12.94 -4.76
C GLU A 204 3.83 14.19 -5.65
N ALA A 205 2.72 14.89 -5.42
CA ALA A 205 2.42 16.21 -5.97
C ALA A 205 3.10 17.34 -5.16
N ASP A 206 2.90 18.60 -5.54
CA ASP A 206 3.30 19.72 -4.68
C ASP A 206 2.38 19.77 -3.43
N PRO A 207 2.89 19.47 -2.22
CA PRO A 207 2.05 19.38 -1.03
C PRO A 207 1.35 20.69 -0.67
N ALA A 208 1.87 21.84 -1.13
CA ALA A 208 1.33 23.15 -0.80
C ALA A 208 0.22 23.62 -1.75
N SER A 209 0.11 23.04 -2.96
CA SER A 209 -0.72 23.63 -4.02
C SER A 209 -1.40 22.63 -4.95
N TRP A 210 -1.27 21.32 -4.71
CA TRP A 210 -1.86 20.29 -5.57
C TRP A 210 -3.38 20.47 -5.74
N THR A 211 -3.85 20.07 -6.92
CA THR A 211 -5.27 19.95 -7.25
C THR A 211 -5.56 18.58 -7.84
N THR A 212 -6.83 18.17 -7.87
CA THR A 212 -7.24 16.92 -8.55
C THR A 212 -6.86 16.91 -10.04
N ALA A 213 -6.73 18.07 -10.68
CA ALA A 213 -6.28 18.19 -12.06
C ALA A 213 -4.82 17.74 -12.24
N ASP A 214 -3.97 17.94 -11.24
CA ASP A 214 -2.57 17.50 -11.27
C ASP A 214 -2.44 15.98 -11.13
N LEU A 215 -3.37 15.36 -10.38
CA LEU A 215 -3.40 13.92 -10.15
C LEU A 215 -4.03 13.14 -11.32
N ARG A 216 -4.99 13.76 -12.02
CA ARG A 216 -5.82 13.15 -13.06
C ARG A 216 -5.03 12.40 -14.15
N PRO A 217 -3.96 12.94 -14.75
CA PRO A 217 -3.20 12.21 -15.78
C PRO A 217 -2.63 10.87 -15.31
N TYR A 218 -2.28 10.77 -14.01
CA TYR A 218 -1.71 9.56 -13.42
C TYR A 218 -2.80 8.56 -13.05
N THR A 219 -3.92 9.03 -12.49
CA THR A 219 -5.08 8.19 -12.22
C THR A 219 -5.70 7.64 -13.51
N ASP A 220 -5.84 8.46 -14.56
CA ASP A 220 -6.34 8.03 -15.87
C ASP A 220 -5.44 6.94 -16.48
N THR A 221 -4.12 7.11 -16.38
CA THR A 221 -3.17 6.08 -16.84
C THR A 221 -3.34 4.77 -16.06
N ALA A 222 -3.54 4.83 -14.75
CA ALA A 222 -3.76 3.63 -13.93
C ALA A 222 -5.11 2.97 -14.22
N LEU A 223 -6.17 3.74 -14.43
CA LEU A 223 -7.49 3.25 -14.82
C LEU A 223 -7.45 2.55 -16.18
N GLU A 224 -6.79 3.15 -17.18
CA GLU A 224 -6.57 2.50 -18.48
C GLU A 224 -5.75 1.20 -18.36
N ALA A 225 -4.71 1.19 -17.53
CA ALA A 225 -3.76 0.08 -17.46
C ALA A 225 -4.30 -1.11 -16.66
N PHE A 226 -4.87 -0.86 -15.48
CA PHE A 226 -5.33 -1.90 -14.56
C PHE A 226 -6.81 -2.24 -14.76
N GLY A 227 -7.62 -1.26 -15.13
CA GLY A 227 -9.07 -1.32 -15.01
C GLY A 227 -9.54 -1.14 -13.56
N PRO A 228 -10.81 -0.76 -13.34
CA PRO A 228 -11.35 -0.48 -12.02
C PRO A 228 -11.33 -1.68 -11.07
N ASP A 229 -11.47 -2.90 -11.60
CA ASP A 229 -11.49 -4.15 -10.82
C ASP A 229 -10.11 -4.57 -10.28
N ARG A 230 -9.04 -3.85 -10.65
CA ARG A 230 -7.67 -4.07 -10.13
C ARG A 230 -7.07 -2.82 -9.50
N LEU A 231 -7.89 -1.80 -9.26
CA LEU A 231 -7.54 -0.64 -8.45
C LEU A 231 -8.29 -0.67 -7.14
N MET A 232 -7.64 -0.22 -6.06
CA MET A 232 -8.25 -0.05 -4.75
C MET A 232 -7.85 1.27 -4.12
N PHE A 233 -8.80 1.94 -3.46
CA PHE A 233 -8.54 3.16 -2.70
C PHE A 233 -7.67 2.86 -1.47
N GLY A 234 -6.75 3.79 -1.15
CA GLY A 234 -6.10 3.85 0.14
C GLY A 234 -5.79 5.30 0.51
N SER A 235 -5.93 5.66 1.77
CA SER A 235 -5.73 7.05 2.21
C SER A 235 -4.25 7.43 2.30
N ASP A 236 -3.38 6.46 2.53
CA ASP A 236 -2.01 6.68 2.99
C ASP A 236 -1.95 7.51 4.29
N TRP A 237 -3.02 7.47 5.09
CA TRP A 237 -3.05 8.18 6.37
C TRP A 237 -2.08 7.52 7.36
N PRO A 238 -1.37 8.28 8.22
CA PRO A 238 -1.37 9.73 8.30
C PRO A 238 -0.30 10.38 7.40
N VAL A 239 0.42 9.62 6.58
CA VAL A 239 1.47 10.12 5.67
C VAL A 239 0.93 11.18 4.71
N CYS A 240 -0.36 11.11 4.36
CA CYS A 240 -1.02 12.13 3.55
C CYS A 240 -1.15 13.51 4.24
N THR A 241 -1.12 13.57 5.57
CA THR A 241 -1.49 14.77 6.37
C THR A 241 -0.63 16.02 6.17
N PRO A 242 0.64 15.95 5.75
CA PRO A 242 1.39 17.13 5.34
C PRO A 242 0.85 17.80 4.07
N ALA A 243 0.09 17.07 3.23
CA ALA A 243 -0.45 17.56 1.96
C ALA A 243 -1.98 17.70 1.97
N ALA A 244 -2.70 16.85 2.71
CA ALA A 244 -4.16 16.75 2.63
C ALA A 244 -4.75 16.08 3.89
N THR A 245 -5.97 16.46 4.28
CA THR A 245 -6.71 15.70 5.31
C THR A 245 -7.18 14.35 4.75
N TYR A 246 -7.60 13.43 5.63
CA TYR A 246 -8.20 12.16 5.21
C TYR A 246 -9.39 12.40 4.26
N ALA A 247 -10.26 13.35 4.63
CA ALA A 247 -11.44 13.72 3.84
C ALA A 247 -11.07 14.28 2.47
N ASP A 248 -10.02 15.10 2.38
CA ASP A 248 -9.54 15.64 1.09
C ASP A 248 -9.03 14.52 0.17
N VAL A 249 -8.28 13.55 0.70
CA VAL A 249 -7.77 12.41 -0.09
C VAL A 249 -8.94 11.55 -0.60
N HIS A 250 -9.91 11.25 0.27
CA HIS A 250 -11.09 10.47 -0.12
C HIS A 250 -11.93 11.21 -1.17
N ALA A 251 -12.14 12.53 -1.00
CA ALA A 251 -12.85 13.36 -1.96
C ALA A 251 -12.13 13.44 -3.32
N ALA A 252 -10.80 13.60 -3.31
CA ALA A 252 -9.99 13.59 -4.51
C ALA A 252 -10.11 12.27 -5.26
N ALA A 253 -10.01 11.12 -4.57
CA ALA A 253 -10.20 9.81 -5.17
C ALA A 253 -11.61 9.66 -5.78
N ALA A 254 -12.64 10.18 -5.10
CA ALA A 254 -14.03 10.14 -5.59
C ALA A 254 -14.21 11.00 -6.85
N GLU A 255 -13.57 12.17 -6.92
CA GLU A 255 -13.60 13.03 -8.10
C GLU A 255 -12.82 12.42 -9.28
N LEU A 256 -11.64 11.86 -9.02
CA LEU A 256 -10.80 11.22 -10.03
C LEU A 256 -11.49 10.00 -10.66
N THR A 257 -12.33 9.31 -9.90
CA THR A 257 -13.09 8.14 -10.35
C THR A 257 -14.56 8.45 -10.71
N SER A 258 -14.94 9.74 -10.78
CA SER A 258 -16.33 10.15 -11.02
C SER A 258 -16.88 9.75 -12.40
N GLY A 259 -16.01 9.50 -13.38
CA GLY A 259 -16.39 9.01 -14.71
C GLY A 259 -16.74 7.52 -14.77
N LEU A 260 -16.48 6.76 -13.70
CA LEU A 260 -16.76 5.33 -13.63
C LEU A 260 -18.22 5.05 -13.29
N GLY A 261 -18.72 3.91 -13.77
CA GLY A 261 -20.03 3.39 -13.37
C GLY A 261 -20.08 3.04 -11.88
N GLU A 262 -21.30 2.92 -11.33
CA GLU A 262 -21.48 2.66 -9.91
C GLU A 262 -20.82 1.35 -9.44
N ALA A 263 -20.87 0.30 -10.26
CA ALA A 263 -20.23 -0.98 -9.95
C ALA A 263 -18.70 -0.89 -9.92
N GLU A 264 -18.10 -0.19 -10.89
CA GLU A 264 -16.67 0.04 -10.98
C GLU A 264 -16.16 0.88 -9.81
N ARG A 265 -16.90 1.93 -9.43
CA ARG A 265 -16.59 2.72 -8.22
C ARG A 265 -16.66 1.85 -6.96
N ARG A 266 -17.66 0.98 -6.82
CA ARG A 266 -17.72 0.05 -5.68
C ARG A 266 -16.55 -0.94 -5.66
N ALA A 267 -16.03 -1.34 -6.83
CA ALA A 267 -14.81 -2.13 -6.90
C ALA A 267 -13.62 -1.34 -6.33
N VAL A 268 -13.38 -0.13 -6.84
CA VAL A 268 -12.27 0.75 -6.39
C VAL A 268 -12.35 1.06 -4.90
N PHE A 269 -13.52 1.40 -4.37
CA PHE A 269 -13.67 1.81 -2.97
C PHE A 269 -13.86 0.66 -1.97
N GLY A 270 -13.81 -0.61 -2.39
CA GLY A 270 -13.84 -1.70 -1.42
C GLY A 270 -13.86 -3.11 -2.00
N GLY A 271 -14.51 -3.31 -3.14
CA GLY A 271 -14.63 -4.64 -3.76
C GLY A 271 -13.27 -5.26 -4.08
N THR A 272 -12.37 -4.50 -4.71
CA THR A 272 -11.03 -4.96 -5.08
C THR A 272 -10.20 -5.31 -3.85
N ALA A 273 -10.17 -4.44 -2.82
CA ALA A 273 -9.43 -4.70 -1.59
C ALA A 273 -9.96 -5.94 -0.84
N THR A 274 -11.30 -6.09 -0.78
CA THR A 274 -11.95 -7.25 -0.17
C THR A 274 -11.55 -8.55 -0.86
N ALA A 275 -11.55 -8.57 -2.20
CA ALA A 275 -11.18 -9.73 -2.98
C ALA A 275 -9.68 -10.06 -2.88
N VAL A 276 -8.82 -9.04 -2.96
CA VAL A 276 -7.35 -9.21 -2.97
C VAL A 276 -6.84 -9.68 -1.60
N TYR A 277 -7.32 -9.09 -0.51
CA TYR A 277 -6.84 -9.40 0.84
C TYR A 277 -7.71 -10.41 1.60
N GLY A 278 -8.82 -10.89 1.02
CA GLY A 278 -9.71 -11.84 1.67
C GLY A 278 -10.28 -11.31 3.00
N LEU A 279 -10.89 -10.13 2.94
CA LEU A 279 -11.46 -9.39 4.08
C LEU A 279 -12.87 -9.86 4.45
#